data_AF-A0AAT9FIF2-F1
#
_entry.id   AF-A0AAT9FIF2-F1
#
_cell.length_a   1.000
_cell.length_b   1.000
_cell.length_c   1.000
_cell.angle_alpha   90.00
_cell.angle_beta   90.00
_cell.angle_gamma   90.00
#
_symmetry.space_group_name_H-M   'P 1'
#
loop_
_entity.id
_entity.type
_entity.pdbx_description
1 polymer ?
#
loop_
_entity_poly.entity_id
_entity_poly.type
_entity_poly.pdbx_seq_one_letter_code
_entity_poly.pdbx_strand_id
1 'polypeptide(L)'
;MLRKLASLFSSTEWEVVINGGQADVIKGKVPGQFTHDCCRILAQENIDTAHISGVNRGGYTGLQFSANIPETLHQSLRNAWSLHSSK
;
A
#
# COMPACT_ATOMS: atom_id res chain seq x y z
N MET A 1 -7.60 18.10 9.27
CA MET A 1 -6.51 18.94 8.73
C MET A 1 -5.09 18.39 8.96
N LEU A 2 -4.84 17.48 9.92
CA LEU A 2 -3.49 16.98 10.22
C LEU A 2 -2.88 15.98 9.20
N ARG A 3 -3.70 15.33 8.34
CA ARG A 3 -3.19 14.38 7.32
C ARG A 3 -2.41 15.06 6.17
N LYS A 4 -2.56 16.37 5.99
CA LYS A 4 -1.99 17.13 4.86
C LYS A 4 -0.53 17.58 5.09
N LEU A 5 -0.04 17.55 6.34
CA LEU A 5 1.31 18.01 6.69
C LEU A 5 2.35 16.87 6.71
N ALA A 6 1.95 15.63 7.00
CA ALA A 6 2.85 14.48 6.96
C ALA A 6 3.28 14.10 5.52
N SER A 7 2.48 14.45 4.51
CA SER A 7 2.78 14.18 3.09
C SER A 7 3.83 15.13 2.49
N LEU A 8 4.23 16.19 3.20
CA LEU A 8 5.23 17.15 2.71
C LEU A 8 6.68 16.71 2.95
N PHE A 9 6.92 15.73 3.84
CA PHE A 9 8.26 15.22 4.17
C PHE A 9 8.44 13.72 3.95
N SER A 10 7.40 13.05 3.43
CA SER A 10 7.45 11.66 2.99
C SER A 10 7.37 11.66 1.47
N SER A 11 8.47 11.36 0.79
CA SER A 11 8.46 11.16 -0.67
C SER A 11 7.71 9.85 -0.98
N THR A 12 6.38 9.89 -0.94
CA THR A 12 5.57 8.78 -1.45
C THR A 12 5.85 8.62 -2.93
N GLU A 13 6.37 7.47 -3.33
CA GLU A 13 6.68 7.14 -4.73
C GLU A 13 5.39 6.73 -5.45
N TRP A 14 4.52 6.01 -4.75
CA TRP A 14 3.25 5.53 -5.27
C TRP A 14 2.22 5.38 -4.15
N GLU A 15 0.95 5.38 -4.53
CA GLU A 15 -0.19 5.24 -3.61
C GLU A 15 -1.30 4.41 -4.26
N VAL A 16 -1.79 3.43 -3.50
CA VAL A 16 -2.90 2.54 -3.85
C VAL A 16 -4.01 2.75 -2.84
N VAL A 17 -5.21 3.05 -3.33
CA VAL A 17 -6.43 3.10 -2.53
C VAL A 17 -7.26 1.87 -2.86
N ILE A 18 -7.79 1.22 -1.84
CA ILE A 18 -8.74 0.13 -1.99
C ILE A 18 -10.10 0.63 -1.53
N ASN A 19 -11.11 0.47 -2.38
CA ASN A 19 -12.50 0.85 -2.11
C ASN A 19 -13.43 -0.26 -2.61
N GLY A 20 -14.30 -0.78 -1.74
CA GLY A 20 -15.18 -1.89 -2.09
C GLY A 20 -14.42 -3.13 -2.59
N GLY A 21 -13.20 -3.37 -2.08
CA GLY A 21 -12.35 -4.49 -2.48
C GLY A 21 -11.66 -4.33 -3.84
N GLN A 22 -11.79 -3.19 -4.51
CA GLN A 22 -11.08 -2.88 -5.75
C GLN A 22 -9.93 -1.91 -5.48
N ALA A 23 -8.79 -2.15 -6.13
CA ALA A 23 -7.59 -1.33 -5.97
C ALA A 23 -7.45 -0.31 -7.12
N ASP A 24 -7.27 0.94 -6.74
CA ASP A 24 -6.98 2.06 -7.63
C ASP A 24 -5.59 2.62 -7.32
N VAL A 25 -4.75 2.75 -8.35
CA VAL A 25 -3.45 3.44 -8.23
C VAL A 25 -3.68 4.93 -8.45
N ILE A 26 -3.59 5.72 -7.38
CA ILE A 26 -3.85 7.17 -7.45
C ILE A 26 -2.56 7.99 -7.65
N LYS A 27 -1.39 7.37 -7.44
CA LYS A 27 -0.08 7.98 -7.63
C LYS A 27 0.97 6.95 -8.03
N GLY A 28 1.88 7.35 -8.90
CA GLY A 28 3.06 6.56 -9.25
C GLY A 28 2.73 5.38 -10.14
N LYS A 29 3.60 4.37 -10.11
CA LYS A 29 3.42 3.10 -10.84
C LYS A 29 3.52 1.96 -9.86
N VAL A 30 2.58 1.02 -9.99
CA VAL A 30 2.49 -0.15 -9.13
C VAL A 30 2.16 -1.35 -10.01
N PRO A 31 2.85 -2.50 -9.84
CA PRO A 31 2.51 -3.71 -10.58
C PRO A 31 1.06 -4.14 -10.32
N GLY A 32 0.31 -4.48 -11.37
CA GLY A 32 -1.08 -4.92 -11.24
C GLY A 32 -1.24 -6.21 -10.42
N GLN A 33 -0.24 -7.09 -10.45
CA GLN A 33 -0.23 -8.28 -9.59
C GLN A 33 -0.14 -7.92 -8.10
N PHE A 34 0.61 -6.86 -7.75
CA PHE A 34 0.68 -6.40 -6.37
C PHE A 34 -0.66 -5.85 -5.88
N THR A 35 -1.35 -5.04 -6.69
CA THR A 35 -2.67 -4.51 -6.32
C THR A 35 -3.71 -5.62 -6.17
N HIS A 36 -3.66 -6.64 -7.04
CA HIS A 36 -4.49 -7.84 -6.91
C HIS A 36 -4.23 -8.60 -5.59
N ASP A 37 -2.96 -8.82 -5.25
CA ASP A 37 -2.61 -9.49 -3.99
C ASP A 37 -3.00 -8.67 -2.76
N CYS A 38 -2.91 -7.35 -2.82
CA CYS A 38 -3.39 -6.48 -1.74
C CYS A 38 -4.89 -6.69 -1.48
N CYS A 39 -5.72 -6.66 -2.53
CA CYS A 39 -7.15 -6.94 -2.41
C CYS A 39 -7.41 -8.32 -1.80
N ARG A 40 -6.70 -9.35 -2.29
CA ARG A 40 -6.85 -10.73 -1.80
C ARG A 40 -6.47 -10.87 -0.32
N ILE A 41 -5.37 -10.25 0.12
CA ILE A 41 -4.90 -10.32 1.51
C ILE A 41 -5.88 -9.60 2.43
N LEU A 42 -6.32 -8.40 2.07
CA LEU A 42 -7.23 -7.60 2.88
C LEU A 42 -8.63 -8.23 3.00
N ALA A 43 -9.09 -8.90 1.94
CA ALA A 43 -10.34 -9.65 1.97
C ALA A 43 -10.36 -10.79 3.02
N GLN A 44 -9.21 -11.32 3.42
CA GLN A 44 -9.13 -12.37 4.46
C GLN A 44 -9.64 -11.88 5.82
N GLU A 45 -9.55 -10.57 6.07
CA GLU A 45 -9.99 -9.91 7.31
C GLU A 45 -11.21 -9.00 7.08
N ASN A 46 -11.93 -9.18 5.96
CA ASN A 46 -13.08 -8.36 5.57
C ASN A 46 -12.78 -6.85 5.46
N ILE A 47 -11.55 -6.49 5.06
CA ILE A 47 -11.16 -5.10 4.84
C ILE A 47 -11.40 -4.76 3.37
N ASP A 48 -12.43 -3.96 3.12
CA ASP A 48 -12.84 -3.53 1.78
C ASP A 48 -12.36 -2.12 1.41
N THR A 49 -11.84 -1.38 2.40
CA THR A 49 -11.34 -0.02 2.26
C THR A 49 -9.95 0.07 2.87
N ALA A 50 -8.98 0.65 2.18
CA ALA A 50 -7.60 0.74 2.68
C ALA A 50 -6.78 1.75 1.89
N HIS A 51 -5.68 2.23 2.48
CA HIS A 51 -4.67 3.02 1.78
C HIS A 51 -3.30 2.42 2.04
N ILE A 52 -2.57 2.15 0.96
CA ILE A 52 -1.22 1.57 0.97
C ILE A 52 -0.33 2.48 0.13
N SER A 53 0.83 2.84 0.65
CA SER A 53 1.77 3.71 -0.07
C SER A 53 3.19 3.20 0.02
N GLY A 54 3.94 3.42 -1.06
CA GLY A 54 5.38 3.19 -1.12
C GLY A 54 6.10 4.48 -0.76
N VAL A 55 7.01 4.41 0.20
CA VAL A 55 7.83 5.53 0.65
C VAL A 55 9.30 5.25 0.36
N ASN A 56 9.98 6.20 -0.30
CA ASN A 56 11.42 6.09 -0.51
C ASN A 56 12.16 6.23 0.83
N ARG A 57 13.02 5.27 1.13
CA ARG A 57 13.84 5.23 2.36
C ARG A 57 15.33 5.20 2.04
N GLY A 58 15.78 6.04 1.10
CA GLY A 58 17.20 6.19 0.78
C GLY A 58 17.80 4.98 0.06
N GLY A 59 17.11 4.48 -0.97
CA GLY A 59 17.60 3.39 -1.82
C GLY A 59 16.72 2.13 -1.83
N TYR A 60 15.67 2.10 -1.00
CA TYR A 60 14.62 1.07 -1.06
C TYR A 60 13.24 1.69 -0.82
N THR A 61 12.20 1.02 -1.31
CA THR A 61 10.81 1.41 -1.08
C THR A 61 10.27 0.68 0.14
N GLY A 62 9.95 1.41 1.21
CA GLY A 62 9.21 0.91 2.35
C GLY A 62 7.70 1.03 2.13
N LEU A 63 6.90 0.28 2.89
CA LEU A 63 5.44 0.39 2.85
C LEU A 63 4.89 1.15 4.07
N GLN A 64 3.90 2.00 3.81
CA GLN A 64 3.03 2.58 4.83
C GLN A 64 1.58 2.13 4.60
N PHE A 65 0.87 1.93 5.71
CA PHE A 65 -0.47 1.36 5.75
C PHE A 65 -1.41 2.31 6.49
N SER A 66 -2.66 2.42 6.04
CA SER A 66 -3.70 3.08 6.81
C SER A 66 -3.98 2.35 8.12
N ALA A 67 -4.45 3.09 9.13
CA ALA A 67 -4.65 2.60 10.49
C ALA A 67 -5.65 1.44 10.62
N ASN A 68 -6.51 1.23 9.61
CA ASN A 68 -7.49 0.16 9.58
C ASN A 68 -6.92 -1.16 9.03
N ILE A 69 -5.66 -1.21 8.60
CA ILE A 69 -4.96 -2.44 8.22
C ILE A 69 -4.26 -3.00 9.47
N PRO A 70 -4.70 -4.16 10.01
CA PRO A 70 -4.09 -4.79 11.17
C PRO A 70 -2.61 -5.12 10.95
N GLU A 71 -1.80 -5.00 12.01
CA GLU A 71 -0.37 -5.32 11.96
C GLU A 71 -0.08 -6.76 11.52
N THR A 72 -1.00 -7.69 11.81
CA THR A 72 -0.93 -9.09 11.39
C THR A 72 -0.86 -9.25 9.86
N LEU A 73 -1.40 -8.31 9.08
CA LEU A 73 -1.37 -8.34 7.62
C LEU A 73 -0.16 -7.62 7.02
N HIS A 74 0.55 -6.79 7.81
CA HIS A 74 1.63 -5.95 7.29
C HIS A 74 2.75 -6.77 6.66
N GLN A 75 3.12 -7.90 7.28
CA GLN A 75 4.16 -8.76 6.72
C GLN A 75 3.73 -9.42 5.41
N SER A 76 2.48 -9.86 5.31
CA SER A 76 1.93 -10.43 4.07
C SER A 76 1.93 -9.42 2.92
N LEU A 77 1.54 -8.17 3.20
CA LEU A 77 1.57 -7.08 2.22
C LEU A 77 3.00 -6.72 1.80
N ARG A 78 3.96 -6.71 2.74
CA ARG A 78 5.39 -6.52 2.42
C ARG A 78 5.94 -7.65 1.55
N ASN A 79 5.57 -8.89 1.84
CA ASN A 79 5.97 -10.05 1.03
C ASN A 79 5.42 -9.95 -0.39
N ALA A 80 4.15 -9.53 -0.55
CA ALA A 80 3.55 -9.28 -1.85
C ALA A 80 4.32 -8.19 -2.62
N TRP A 81 4.73 -7.11 -1.95
CA TRP A 81 5.55 -6.07 -2.59
C TRP A 81 6.89 -6.63 -3.06
N SER A 82 7.65 -7.30 -2.18
CA SER A 82 8.95 -7.88 -2.52
C SER A 82 8.88 -8.85 -3.72
N LEU A 83 7.79 -9.59 -3.83
CA LEU A 83 7.55 -10.53 -4.94
C LEU A 83 7.41 -9.82 -6.29
N HIS A 84 6.72 -8.67 -6.32
CA HIS A 84 6.30 -8.02 -7.57
C HIS A 84 7.15 -6.79 -7.94
N SER A 85 7.83 -6.17 -6.97
CA SER A 85 8.63 -4.95 -7.18
C SER A 85 10.00 -5.21 -7.80
N SER A 86 10.43 -6.47 -7.87
CA SER A 86 11.77 -6.87 -8.33
C SER A 86 11.92 -6.90 -9.86
N LYS A 87 11.30 -5.97 -10.60
CA LYS A 87 11.40 -5.90 -12.08
C LYS A 87 11.69 -4.49 -12.58
#